data_AF-A0A820NDX1-F1
#
_entry.id   AF-A0A820NDX1-F1
#
_cell.length_a   1.000
_cell.length_b   1.000
_cell.length_c   1.000
_cell.angle_alpha   90.00
_cell.angle_beta   90.00
_cell.angle_gamma   90.00
#
_symmetry.space_group_name_H-M   'P 1'
#
loop_
_entity.id
_entity.type
_entity.pdbx_description
1 polymer ?
#
loop_
_entity_poly.entity_id
_entity_poly.type
_entity_poly.pdbx_seq_one_letter_code
_entity_poly.pdbx_strand_id
1 'polypeptide(L)'
;MNEPSNFVDGSHDGCTGNALDNPPYVPHVLGNNLSSKSLCPSSQHYLSFHYNLHSMFGYFESQVTNTALKTIRKKRPFVLSRSTFAGSGQFAAHWTGDNRASFQDMYYSIP
;
A
#
# COMPACT_ATOMS: atom_id res chain seq x y z
N MET A 1 6.05 -4.48 1.18
CA MET A 1 6.41 -3.07 0.90
C MET A 1 5.43 -2.50 -0.13
N ASN A 2 4.14 -2.74 0.07
CA ASN A 2 3.14 -2.67 -0.98
C ASN A 2 2.06 -1.63 -0.71
N GLU A 3 2.43 -0.59 0.03
CA GLU A 3 1.65 0.63 0.17
C GLU A 3 1.43 1.35 -1.18
N PRO A 4 2.35 1.47 -2.16
CA PRO A 4 3.74 0.99 -2.28
C PRO A 4 4.77 1.90 -1.60
N SER A 5 5.71 1.31 -0.88
CA SER A 5 6.73 2.08 -0.15
C SER A 5 7.87 2.51 -1.08
N ASN A 6 8.28 3.77 -0.96
CA ASN A 6 9.42 4.35 -1.64
C ASN A 6 10.36 5.05 -0.62
N PHE A 7 11.67 4.94 -0.82
CA PHE A 7 12.65 5.60 0.04
C PHE A 7 12.89 7.06 -0.33
N VAL A 8 12.61 7.41 -1.58
CA VAL A 8 12.52 8.80 -2.06
C VAL A 8 11.06 9.19 -2.21
N ASP A 9 10.71 10.45 -1.99
CA ASP A 9 9.34 10.91 -2.11
C ASP A 9 8.98 11.10 -3.60
N GLY A 10 8.01 10.33 -4.07
CA GLY A 10 7.58 10.35 -5.47
C GLY A 10 8.47 9.52 -6.38
N SER A 11 9.45 10.15 -7.01
CA SER A 11 10.38 9.52 -7.96
C SER A 11 11.78 10.10 -7.82
N HIS A 12 12.76 9.51 -8.51
CA HIS A 12 14.12 10.05 -8.55
C HIS A 12 14.18 11.51 -9.04
N ASP A 13 13.28 11.87 -9.97
CA ASP A 13 13.22 13.21 -10.58
C ASP A 13 12.13 14.09 -9.93
N GLY A 14 11.57 13.66 -8.80
CA GLY A 14 10.43 14.31 -8.14
C GLY A 14 9.10 14.02 -8.83
N CYS A 15 8.10 14.88 -8.58
CA CYS A 15 6.77 14.80 -9.18
C CYS A 15 6.48 16.03 -10.03
N THR A 16 5.48 15.93 -10.91
CA THR A 16 5.14 16.99 -11.87
C THR A 16 4.61 18.27 -11.21
N GLY A 17 4.05 18.15 -9.99
CA GLY A 17 3.53 19.29 -9.23
C GLY A 17 2.13 19.74 -9.67
N ASN A 18 1.41 18.91 -10.43
CA ASN A 18 0.06 19.21 -10.88
C ASN A 18 -0.98 19.11 -9.75
N ALA A 19 -2.26 19.32 -10.08
CA ALA A 19 -3.36 19.30 -9.09
C ALA A 19 -3.57 17.94 -8.38
N LEU A 20 -3.05 16.83 -8.92
CA LEU A 20 -3.07 15.53 -8.22
C LEU A 20 -1.91 15.42 -7.23
N ASP A 21 -0.73 15.93 -7.60
CA ASP A 21 0.44 15.95 -6.71
C ASP A 21 0.26 16.98 -5.57
N ASN A 22 -0.41 18.10 -5.86
CA ASN A 22 -0.69 19.20 -4.94
C ASN A 22 -2.20 19.55 -4.92
N PRO A 23 -3.06 18.70 -4.32
CA PRO A 23 -4.49 18.94 -4.28
C PRO A 23 -4.83 20.12 -3.36
N PRO A 24 -6.00 20.77 -3.55
CA PRO A 24 -6.43 21.91 -2.73
C PRO A 24 -6.64 21.56 -1.25
N TYR A 25 -6.83 20.27 -0.94
CA TYR A 25 -6.91 19.75 0.42
C TYR A 25 -6.03 18.51 0.53
N VAL A 26 -5.07 18.54 1.45
CA VAL A 26 -4.23 17.39 1.80
C VAL A 26 -4.67 16.91 3.19
N PRO A 27 -5.12 15.66 3.35
CA PRO A 27 -5.39 15.09 4.67
C PRO A 27 -4.13 15.11 5.54
N HIS A 28 -4.29 14.98 6.86
CA HIS A 28 -3.16 14.92 7.79
C HIS A 28 -2.40 13.58 7.70
N VAL A 29 -1.63 13.43 6.62
CA VAL A 29 -0.77 12.29 6.34
C VAL A 29 0.66 12.56 6.83
N LEU A 30 1.42 11.51 7.12
CA LEU A 30 2.81 11.64 7.51
C LEU A 30 3.62 12.33 6.40
N GLY A 31 4.29 13.44 6.76
CA GLY A 31 5.06 14.25 5.81
C GLY A 31 4.25 15.33 5.08
N ASN A 32 2.94 15.46 5.35
CA ASN A 32 2.06 16.50 4.78
C ASN A 32 2.02 16.54 3.24
N ASN A 33 2.41 15.46 2.58
CA ASN A 33 2.39 15.32 1.13
C ASN A 33 1.98 13.88 0.77
N LEU A 34 1.16 13.73 -0.27
CA LEU A 34 0.68 12.43 -0.74
C LEU A 34 1.79 11.56 -1.37
N SER A 35 2.88 12.15 -1.86
CA SER A 35 4.03 11.39 -2.38
C SER A 35 5.02 10.94 -1.30
N SER A 36 4.83 11.37 -0.05
CA SER A 36 5.69 11.03 1.09
C SER A 36 5.80 9.52 1.26
N LYS A 37 7.03 8.99 1.20
CA LYS A 37 7.34 7.56 1.28
C LYS A 37 6.61 6.67 0.25
N SER A 38 6.18 7.24 -0.86
CA SER A 38 5.40 6.58 -1.91
C SER A 38 5.75 7.09 -3.31
N LEU A 39 4.97 6.70 -4.32
CA LEU A 39 5.06 7.19 -5.70
C LEU A 39 4.33 8.53 -5.88
N CYS A 40 4.57 9.19 -7.01
CA CYS A 40 3.84 10.41 -7.36
C CYS A 40 2.34 10.12 -7.54
N PRO A 41 1.43 10.90 -6.94
CA PRO A 41 -0.01 10.71 -7.12
C PRO A 41 -0.46 10.80 -8.59
N SER A 42 0.20 11.63 -9.39
CA SER A 42 -0.04 11.74 -10.83
C SER A 42 0.45 10.56 -11.68
N SER A 43 1.13 9.57 -11.10
CA SER A 43 1.61 8.40 -11.87
C SER A 43 0.45 7.57 -12.43
N GLN A 44 0.59 7.11 -13.67
CA GLN A 44 -0.47 6.42 -14.40
C GLN A 44 -0.45 4.91 -14.13
N HIS A 45 -1.59 4.35 -13.72
CA HIS A 45 -1.85 2.91 -13.74
C HIS A 45 -2.85 2.58 -14.84
N TYR A 46 -3.07 1.30 -15.12
CA TYR A 46 -4.00 0.86 -16.16
C TYR A 46 -5.44 1.38 -15.95
N LEU A 47 -5.94 1.36 -14.71
CA LEU A 47 -7.33 1.75 -14.40
C LEU A 47 -7.52 3.24 -14.13
N SER A 48 -6.52 3.91 -13.54
CA SER A 48 -6.60 5.33 -13.14
C SER A 48 -5.22 5.85 -12.72
N PHE A 49 -5.15 7.10 -12.27
CA PHE A 49 -3.97 7.65 -11.62
C PHE A 49 -3.74 7.02 -10.23
N HIS A 50 -2.49 7.04 -9.78
CA HIS A 50 -2.11 6.55 -8.45
C HIS A 50 -2.84 7.28 -7.34
N TYR A 51 -3.15 8.57 -7.52
CA TYR A 51 -4.00 9.36 -6.63
C TYR A 51 -5.29 8.63 -6.23
N ASN A 52 -5.95 7.96 -7.19
CA ASN A 52 -7.20 7.22 -6.94
C ASN A 52 -6.97 5.79 -6.44
N LEU A 53 -5.80 5.21 -6.73
CA LEU A 53 -5.55 3.78 -6.57
C LEU A 53 -4.51 3.43 -5.49
N HIS A 54 -3.85 4.42 -4.89
CA HIS A 54 -2.76 4.25 -3.94
C HIS A 54 -3.12 3.22 -2.86
N SER A 55 -4.21 3.45 -2.13
CA SER A 55 -4.65 2.57 -1.04
C SER A 55 -5.11 1.18 -1.49
N MET A 56 -5.28 0.95 -2.80
CA MET A 56 -5.64 -0.36 -3.36
C MET A 56 -4.44 -1.15 -3.89
N PHE A 57 -3.22 -0.58 -3.85
CA PHE A 57 -2.04 -1.22 -4.44
C PHE A 57 -1.77 -2.60 -3.83
N GLY A 58 -1.69 -2.69 -2.50
CA GLY A 58 -1.50 -3.97 -1.79
C GLY A 58 -2.67 -4.95 -1.95
N TYR A 59 -3.90 -4.45 -2.16
CA TYR A 59 -5.06 -5.28 -2.47
C TYR A 59 -4.91 -5.96 -3.84
N PHE A 60 -4.57 -5.21 -4.89
CA PHE A 60 -4.38 -5.77 -6.23
C PHE A 60 -3.20 -6.73 -6.28
N GLU A 61 -2.09 -6.41 -5.60
CA GLU A 61 -0.94 -7.31 -5.49
C GLU A 61 -1.32 -8.63 -4.79
N SER A 62 -2.10 -8.56 -3.70
CA SER A 62 -2.58 -9.74 -2.99
C SER A 62 -3.50 -10.60 -3.87
N GLN A 63 -4.39 -9.97 -4.63
CA GLN A 63 -5.32 -10.66 -5.54
C GLN A 63 -4.58 -11.42 -6.65
N VAL A 64 -3.63 -10.77 -7.33
CA VAL A 64 -2.84 -11.41 -8.40
C VAL A 64 -1.95 -12.51 -7.85
N THR A 65 -1.33 -12.30 -6.68
CA THR A 65 -0.46 -13.29 -6.03
C THR A 65 -1.24 -14.53 -5.60
N ASN A 66 -2.43 -14.35 -5.01
CA ASN A 66 -3.32 -15.45 -4.64
C ASN A 66 -3.71 -16.28 -5.87
N THR A 67 -4.08 -15.61 -6.97
CA THR A 67 -4.48 -16.26 -8.23
C THR A 67 -3.32 -17.02 -8.86
N ALA A 68 -2.11 -16.42 -8.89
CA ALA A 68 -0.91 -17.07 -9.39
C ALA A 68 -0.59 -18.34 -8.59
N LEU A 69 -0.62 -18.28 -7.26
CA LEU A 69 -0.35 -19.43 -6.39
C LEU A 69 -1.40 -20.54 -6.54
N LYS A 70 -2.69 -20.21 -6.71
CA LYS A 70 -3.73 -21.20 -7.06
C LYS A 70 -3.36 -21.94 -8.34
N THR A 71 -2.93 -21.20 -9.36
CA THR A 71 -2.59 -21.76 -10.67
C THR A 71 -1.34 -22.63 -10.63
N ILE A 72 -0.27 -22.18 -9.95
CA ILE A 72 1.02 -22.86 -9.89
C ILE A 72 0.95 -24.09 -8.97
N ARG A 73 0.39 -23.92 -7.77
CA ARG A 73 0.44 -24.95 -6.73
C ARG A 73 -0.76 -25.87 -6.70
N LYS A 74 -1.87 -25.49 -7.34
CA LYS A 74 -3.15 -26.22 -7.34
C LYS A 74 -3.63 -26.57 -5.92
N LYS A 75 -3.34 -25.69 -4.96
CA LYS A 75 -3.66 -25.82 -3.53
C LYS A 75 -4.15 -24.47 -2.99
N ARG A 76 -4.68 -24.46 -1.77
CA ARG A 76 -5.00 -23.21 -1.06
C ARG A 76 -3.72 -22.35 -0.95
N PRO A 77 -3.72 -21.11 -1.48
CA PRO A 77 -2.59 -20.20 -1.32
C PRO A 77 -2.41 -19.77 0.12
N PHE A 78 -1.16 -19.54 0.49
CA PHE A 78 -0.81 -18.74 1.64
C PHE A 78 -0.13 -17.47 1.13
N VAL A 79 -0.75 -16.31 1.39
CA VAL A 79 -0.24 -14.98 1.04
C VAL A 79 -0.30 -14.16 2.31
N LEU A 80 0.79 -13.51 2.67
CA LEU A 80 0.90 -12.59 3.80
C LEU A 80 1.21 -11.20 3.24
N SER A 81 0.32 -10.23 3.44
CA SER A 81 0.44 -8.86 2.90
C SER A 81 0.52 -7.82 4.00
N ARG A 82 1.34 -6.78 3.77
CA ARG A 82 1.47 -5.64 4.70
C ARG A 82 0.33 -4.64 4.48
N SER A 83 0.25 -4.06 3.29
CA SER A 83 -0.84 -3.15 2.92
C SER A 83 -2.10 -3.93 2.55
N THR A 84 -3.25 -3.39 2.94
CA THR A 84 -4.57 -4.01 2.73
C THR A 84 -5.64 -2.94 2.46
N PHE A 85 -6.71 -3.33 1.76
CA PHE A 85 -7.93 -2.54 1.60
C PHE A 85 -9.15 -3.41 1.95
N ALA A 86 -10.35 -2.83 1.94
CA ALA A 86 -11.59 -3.57 2.15
C ALA A 86 -11.67 -4.76 1.16
N GLY A 87 -11.89 -5.97 1.70
CA GLY A 87 -11.92 -7.22 0.92
C GLY A 87 -10.59 -7.98 0.81
N SER A 88 -9.46 -7.42 1.27
CA SER A 88 -8.15 -8.10 1.21
C SER A 88 -8.12 -9.49 1.88
N GLY A 89 -8.94 -9.71 2.92
CA GLY A 89 -9.05 -11.00 3.62
C GLY A 89 -9.52 -12.17 2.75
N GLN A 90 -10.11 -11.91 1.57
CA GLN A 90 -10.43 -12.94 0.58
C GLN A 90 -9.16 -13.54 -0.06
N PHE A 91 -8.05 -12.79 -0.08
CA PHE A 91 -6.86 -13.12 -0.86
C PHE A 91 -5.61 -13.35 0.00
N ALA A 92 -5.48 -12.67 1.14
CA ALA A 92 -4.27 -12.70 1.95
C ALA A 92 -4.56 -12.60 3.46
N ALA A 93 -3.64 -13.13 4.26
CA ALA A 93 -3.49 -12.82 5.67
C ALA A 93 -2.73 -11.48 5.84
N HIS A 94 -2.82 -10.91 7.04
CA HIS A 94 -2.17 -9.65 7.41
C HIS A 94 -1.38 -9.80 8.72
N TRP A 95 -0.32 -9.01 8.87
CA TRP A 95 0.37 -8.78 10.14
C TRP A 95 0.52 -7.27 10.34
N THR A 96 0.56 -6.82 11.59
CA THR A 96 0.45 -5.40 11.97
C THR A 96 1.69 -4.54 11.65
N GLY A 97 2.66 -5.08 10.92
CA GLY A 97 3.86 -4.35 10.49
C GLY A 97 5.00 -4.37 11.50
N ASP A 98 5.82 -3.34 11.44
CA ASP A 98 7.12 -3.25 12.12
C ASP A 98 6.94 -2.73 13.55
N ASN A 99 6.62 -3.63 14.48
CA ASN A 99 6.50 -3.32 15.90
C ASN A 99 7.86 -3.30 16.62
N ARG A 100 7.85 -2.89 17.89
CA ARG A 100 9.00 -2.89 18.80
C ARG A 100 8.86 -3.96 19.87
N ALA A 101 9.99 -4.44 20.38
CA ALA A 101 10.03 -5.34 21.54
C ALA A 101 9.75 -4.57 22.84
N SER A 102 8.52 -4.10 23.00
CA SER A 102 8.07 -3.28 24.13
C SER A 102 6.76 -3.83 24.71
N PHE A 103 6.54 -3.65 26.02
CA PHE A 103 5.26 -3.99 26.65
C PHE A 103 4.09 -3.19 26.04
N GLN A 104 4.37 -1.99 25.54
CA GLN A 104 3.36 -1.12 24.95
C GLN A 104 2.88 -1.67 23.60
N ASP A 105 3.79 -2.12 22.74
CA ASP A 105 3.47 -2.72 21.44
C ASP A 105 2.78 -4.08 21.62
N MET A 106 3.16 -4.85 22.65
CA MET A 106 2.45 -6.07 23.02
C MET A 106 1.01 -5.79 23.45
N TYR A 107 0.78 -4.73 24.23
CA TYR A 107 -0.57 -4.33 24.63
C TYR A 107 -1.40 -3.89 23.41
N TYR A 108 -0.81 -3.12 22.49
CA TYR A 108 -1.47 -2.63 21.28
C TYR A 108 -1.66 -3.68 20.18
N SER A 109 -1.19 -4.92 20.33
CA SER A 109 -1.47 -5.98 19.36
C SER A 109 -2.83 -6.64 19.52
N ILE A 110 -3.57 -6.31 20.59
CA ILE A 110 -4.89 -6.89 20.93
C ILE A 110 -6.05 -6.08 20.34
N PRO A 111 -6.16 -4.75 20.58
CA PRO A 111 -7.19 -3.93 19.94
C PRO A 111 -6.94 -3.76 18.44
#